data_AF-A0A550H998-F1
#
_entry.id   AF-A0A550H998-F1
#
_cell.length_a   1.000
_cell.length_b   1.000
_cell.length_c   1.000
_cell.angle_alpha   90.00
_cell.angle_beta   90.00
_cell.angle_gamma   90.00
#
_symmetry.space_group_name_H-M   'P 1'
#
loop_
_entity.id
_entity.type
_entity.pdbx_description
1 polymer ?
#
loop_
_entity_poly.entity_id
_entity_poly.type
_entity_poly.pdbx_seq_one_letter_code
_entity_poly.pdbx_strand_id
1 'polypeptide(L)'
;MSEVVGDARQLSLSAQEAFRLGAVAAVVAGRTREDVASVFQVSLKAVDNWWAKWLAGGREALVAQPCGRRVGEHQVLDAVGQRAVRQAVLDHRPCDLGLAGQLWTRAGVGDLIARVYRVG
;
A
#
# COMPACT_ATOMS: atom_id res chain seq x y z
N MET A 1 -33.04 -9.07 -11.98
CA MET A 1 -32.20 -9.74 -10.97
C MET A 1 -30.97 -8.87 -10.80
N SER A 2 -30.96 -8.04 -9.76
CA SER A 2 -29.89 -7.07 -9.50
C SER A 2 -28.58 -7.82 -9.27
N GLU A 3 -27.61 -7.64 -10.17
CA GLU A 3 -26.21 -7.93 -9.83
C GLU A 3 -25.85 -7.02 -8.66
N VAL A 4 -25.64 -7.64 -7.50
CA VAL A 4 -25.07 -6.97 -6.34
C VAL A 4 -23.69 -6.50 -6.78
N VAL A 5 -23.55 -5.19 -6.99
CA VAL A 5 -22.23 -4.55 -7.07
C VAL A 5 -21.57 -4.85 -5.72
N GLY A 6 -20.70 -5.85 -5.72
CA GLY A 6 -19.94 -6.26 -4.55
C GLY A 6 -19.17 -5.09 -3.97
N ASP A 7 -18.93 -5.13 -2.66
CA ASP A 7 -18.19 -4.11 -1.91
C ASP A 7 -17.04 -3.53 -2.75
N ALA A 8 -17.06 -2.22 -3.01
CA ALA A 8 -16.05 -1.58 -3.84
C ALA A 8 -14.62 -1.83 -3.34
N ARG A 9 -14.43 -2.21 -2.07
CA ARG A 9 -13.14 -2.64 -1.49
C ARG A 9 -12.63 -3.97 -2.03
N GLN A 10 -13.49 -4.80 -2.62
CA GLN A 10 -13.15 -6.09 -3.23
C GLN A 10 -12.78 -5.96 -4.71
N LEU A 11 -12.98 -4.78 -5.31
CA LEU A 11 -12.58 -4.50 -6.69
C LEU A 11 -11.05 -4.38 -6.79
N SER A 12 -10.49 -4.73 -7.96
CA SER A 12 -9.08 -4.44 -8.27
C SER A 12 -8.81 -2.94 -8.16
N LEU A 13 -7.54 -2.55 -7.92
CA LEU A 13 -7.16 -1.14 -7.79
C LEU A 13 -7.60 -0.29 -9.00
N SER A 14 -7.46 -0.85 -10.20
CA SER A 14 -7.89 -0.21 -11.45
C SER A 14 -9.41 -0.06 -11.54
N ALA A 15 -10.18 -1.07 -11.08
CA ALA A 15 -11.63 -0.98 -11.04
C ALA A 15 -12.12 0.04 -10.00
N GLN A 16 -11.47 0.13 -8.84
CA GLN A 16 -11.77 1.17 -7.85
C GLN A 16 -11.45 2.58 -8.36
N GLU A 17 -10.37 2.74 -9.12
CA GLU A 17 -10.02 4.02 -9.75
C GLU A 17 -11.07 4.43 -10.77
N ALA A 18 -11.42 3.56 -11.73
CA ALA A 18 -12.45 3.82 -12.72
C ALA A 18 -13.78 4.18 -12.06
N PHE A 19 -14.11 3.52 -10.93
CA PHE A 19 -15.30 3.79 -10.15
C PHE A 19 -15.31 5.22 -9.56
N ARG A 20 -14.21 5.64 -8.93
CA ARG A 20 -14.07 7.02 -8.37
C ARG A 20 -14.13 8.07 -9.46
N LEU A 21 -13.45 7.83 -10.58
CA LEU A 21 -13.45 8.73 -11.73
C LEU A 21 -14.85 8.86 -12.33
N GLY A 22 -15.60 7.77 -12.46
CA GLY A 22 -16.98 7.78 -12.93
C GLY A 22 -17.91 8.58 -12.00
N ALA A 23 -17.79 8.37 -10.69
CA ALA A 23 -18.59 9.11 -9.70
C ALA A 23 -18.32 10.62 -9.77
N VAL A 24 -17.06 11.02 -9.84
CA VAL A 24 -16.68 12.44 -9.95
C VAL A 24 -17.09 13.03 -11.30
N ALA A 25 -16.97 12.30 -12.40
CA ALA A 25 -17.43 12.76 -13.71
C ALA A 25 -18.95 13.05 -13.71
N ALA A 26 -19.75 12.24 -13.00
CA ALA A 26 -21.17 12.50 -12.84
C ALA A 26 -21.45 13.79 -12.05
N VAL A 27 -20.68 14.07 -11.00
CA VAL A 27 -20.77 15.35 -10.26
C VAL A 27 -20.37 16.53 -11.15
N VAL A 28 -19.29 16.41 -11.93
CA VAL A 28 -18.85 17.44 -12.90
C VAL A 28 -19.94 17.69 -13.96
N ALA A 29 -20.66 16.65 -14.37
CA ALA A 29 -21.79 16.75 -15.31
C ALA A 29 -23.07 17.35 -14.68
N GLY A 30 -23.02 17.78 -13.41
CA GLY A 30 -24.12 18.49 -12.75
C GLY A 30 -25.08 17.60 -11.94
N ARG A 31 -24.76 16.31 -11.74
CA ARG A 31 -25.52 15.46 -10.80
C ARG A 31 -25.25 15.91 -9.36
N THR A 32 -26.26 15.80 -8.51
CA THR A 32 -26.10 16.04 -7.08
C THR A 32 -25.25 14.93 -6.45
N ARG A 33 -24.60 15.21 -5.31
CA ARG A 33 -23.74 14.22 -4.65
C ARG A 33 -24.58 13.09 -4.05
N GLU A 34 -25.81 13.39 -3.66
CA GLU A 34 -26.82 12.47 -3.16
C GLU A 34 -27.27 11.49 -4.27
N ASP A 35 -27.54 12.00 -5.47
CA ASP A 35 -27.88 11.16 -6.62
C ASP A 35 -26.71 10.23 -6.98
N VAL A 36 -25.49 10.77 -7.00
CA VAL A 36 -24.28 9.98 -7.28
C VAL A 36 -24.06 8.92 -6.21
N ALA A 37 -24.21 9.25 -4.92
CA ALA A 37 -24.11 8.29 -3.83
C ALA A 37 -25.11 7.14 -3.99
N SER A 38 -26.34 7.46 -4.38
CA SER A 38 -27.39 6.47 -4.65
C SER A 38 -27.08 5.59 -5.86
N VAL A 39 -26.75 6.19 -7.01
CA VAL A 39 -26.45 5.44 -8.26
C VAL A 39 -25.23 4.54 -8.10
N PHE A 40 -24.19 5.02 -7.42
CA PHE A 40 -22.96 4.27 -7.18
C PHE A 40 -23.03 3.41 -5.91
N GLN A 41 -24.15 3.40 -5.16
CA GLN A 41 -24.29 2.59 -3.94
C GLN A 41 -23.14 2.81 -2.93
N VAL A 42 -22.72 4.06 -2.76
CA VAL A 42 -21.68 4.46 -1.80
C VAL A 42 -22.21 5.50 -0.84
N SER A 43 -21.54 5.67 0.31
CA SER A 43 -21.90 6.73 1.24
C SER A 43 -21.68 8.11 0.63
N LEU A 44 -22.54 9.08 0.95
CA LEU A 44 -22.36 10.50 0.58
C LEU A 44 -20.96 11.03 0.97
N LYS A 45 -20.49 10.66 2.16
CA LYS A 45 -19.14 11.00 2.65
C LYS A 45 -18.01 10.51 1.74
N ALA A 46 -18.18 9.37 1.07
CA ALA A 46 -17.19 8.88 0.10
C ALA A 46 -17.15 9.76 -1.14
N VAL A 47 -18.33 10.15 -1.65
CA VAL A 47 -18.46 11.08 -2.78
C VAL A 47 -17.87 12.44 -2.43
N ASP A 48 -18.15 12.97 -1.24
CA ASP A 48 -17.57 14.24 -0.75
C ASP A 48 -16.05 14.18 -0.68
N ASN A 49 -15.49 13.10 -0.15
CA ASN A 49 -14.05 12.90 -0.09
C ASN A 49 -13.40 12.85 -1.47
N TRP A 50 -14.02 12.16 -2.44
CA TRP A 50 -13.52 12.12 -3.81
C TRP A 50 -13.64 13.48 -4.50
N TRP A 51 -14.74 14.20 -4.27
CA TRP A 51 -14.92 15.55 -4.77
C TRP A 51 -13.87 16.52 -4.23
N ALA A 52 -13.58 16.48 -2.93
CA ALA A 52 -12.54 17.30 -2.33
C ALA A 52 -11.15 16.99 -2.92
N LYS A 53 -10.83 15.71 -3.13
CA LYS A 53 -9.58 15.30 -3.80
C LYS A 53 -9.50 15.80 -5.24
N TRP A 54 -10.60 15.69 -5.99
CA TRP A 54 -10.69 16.21 -7.35
C TRP A 54 -10.46 17.72 -7.41
N LEU A 55 -11.04 18.49 -6.50
CA LEU A 55 -10.80 19.93 -6.42
C LEU A 55 -9.34 20.28 -6.11
N ALA A 56 -8.66 19.45 -5.31
CA ALA A 56 -7.27 19.67 -4.90
C ALA A 56 -6.24 19.31 -5.98
N GLY A 57 -6.49 18.31 -6.83
CA GLY A 57 -5.49 17.81 -7.77
C GLY A 57 -6.04 17.12 -9.02
N GLY A 58 -7.30 17.37 -9.37
CA GLY A 58 -7.94 16.86 -10.57
C GLY A 58 -7.94 15.34 -10.67
N ARG A 59 -7.76 14.83 -11.89
CA ARG A 59 -7.79 13.39 -12.19
C ARG A 59 -6.70 12.62 -11.45
N GLU A 60 -5.49 13.16 -11.40
CA GLU A 60 -4.34 12.48 -10.79
C GLU A 60 -4.53 12.24 -9.29
N ALA A 61 -5.28 13.11 -8.59
CA ALA A 61 -5.60 12.94 -7.18
C ALA A 61 -6.57 11.78 -6.88
N LEU A 62 -7.25 11.25 -7.90
CA LEU A 62 -8.15 10.10 -7.79
C LEU A 62 -7.54 8.79 -8.29
N VAL A 63 -6.41 8.87 -8.99
CA VAL A 63 -5.63 7.70 -9.42
C VAL A 63 -5.14 6.95 -8.20
N ALA A 64 -5.22 5.62 -8.23
CA ALA A 64 -4.76 4.79 -7.14
C ALA A 64 -3.26 5.02 -6.91
N GLN A 65 -2.89 5.57 -5.76
CA GLN A 65 -1.49 5.59 -5.32
C GLN A 65 -1.07 4.18 -4.93
N PRO A 66 0.20 3.79 -5.15
CA PRO A 66 0.70 2.49 -4.74
C PRO A 66 0.37 2.22 -3.26
N CYS A 67 -0.45 1.19 -3.00
CA CYS A 67 -0.72 0.76 -1.65
C CYS A 67 0.50 0.00 -1.11
N GLY A 68 1.14 0.55 -0.08
CA GLY A 68 2.30 -0.03 0.58
C GLY A 68 3.04 1.02 1.38
N ARG A 69 3.91 0.59 2.30
CA ARG A 69 4.88 1.50 2.93
C ARG A 69 5.76 2.10 1.83
N ARG A 70 6.08 3.39 1.93
CA ARG A 70 6.99 4.01 0.96
C ARG A 70 8.32 3.25 0.99
N VAL A 71 8.96 3.12 -0.17
CA VAL A 71 10.33 2.58 -0.22
C VAL A 71 11.21 3.42 0.72
N GLY A 72 11.90 2.78 1.67
CA GLY A 72 12.69 3.44 2.71
C GLY A 72 11.95 3.67 4.04
N GLU A 73 10.62 3.62 4.08
CA GLU A 73 9.85 3.83 5.31
C GLU A 73 10.03 2.63 6.27
N HIS A 74 10.62 2.89 7.44
CA HIS A 74 11.10 1.89 8.41
C HIS A 74 12.21 0.96 7.90
N GLN A 75 12.92 1.32 6.83
CA GLN A 75 14.17 0.62 6.47
C GLN A 75 15.29 1.13 7.36
N VAL A 76 15.80 0.26 8.22
CA VAL A 76 16.91 0.62 9.12
C VAL A 76 18.29 0.49 8.45
N LEU A 77 18.36 -0.30 7.38
CA LEU A 77 19.57 -0.52 6.61
C LEU A 77 19.52 0.21 5.27
N ASP A 78 20.60 0.88 4.94
CA ASP A 78 20.84 1.39 3.59
C ASP A 78 21.11 0.25 2.59
N ALA A 79 21.21 0.58 1.30
CA ALA A 79 21.39 -0.42 0.25
C ALA A 79 22.68 -1.25 0.41
N VAL A 80 23.72 -0.65 0.98
CA VAL A 80 25.00 -1.32 1.24
C VAL A 80 24.83 -2.32 2.38
N GLY A 81 24.17 -1.92 3.47
CA GLY A 81 23.87 -2.79 4.60
C GLY A 81 22.96 -3.96 4.23
N GLN A 82 21.93 -3.70 3.41
CA GLN A 82 21.07 -4.77 2.90
C GLN A 82 21.86 -5.79 2.06
N ARG A 83 22.78 -5.32 1.22
CA ARG A 83 23.64 -6.21 0.41
C ARG A 83 24.58 -7.02 1.30
N ALA A 84 25.19 -6.41 2.30
CA ALA A 84 26.10 -7.09 3.22
C ALA A 84 25.38 -8.20 4.00
N VAL A 85 24.20 -7.91 4.55
CA VAL A 85 23.36 -8.91 5.24
C VAL A 85 22.97 -10.04 4.30
N ARG A 86 22.58 -9.72 3.06
CA ARG A 86 22.25 -10.75 2.06
C ARG A 86 23.44 -11.65 1.76
N GLN A 87 24.65 -11.10 1.58
CA GLN A 87 25.84 -11.91 1.34
C GLN A 87 26.18 -12.78 2.55
N ALA A 88 26.14 -12.23 3.76
CA ALA A 88 26.38 -13.01 4.98
C ALA A 88 25.40 -14.20 5.14
N VAL A 89 24.13 -14.03 4.73
CA VAL A 89 23.14 -15.11 4.74
C VAL A 89 23.42 -16.19 3.69
N LEU A 90 24.00 -15.82 2.54
CA LEU A 90 24.34 -16.76 1.46
C LEU A 90 25.65 -17.51 1.73
N ASP A 91 26.64 -16.80 2.29
CA ASP A 91 28.01 -17.31 2.45
C ASP A 91 28.21 -18.10 3.76
N HIS A 92 27.31 -17.92 4.75
CA HIS A 92 27.46 -18.48 6.08
C HIS A 92 26.16 -19.05 6.64
N ARG A 93 26.28 -20.04 7.54
CA ARG A 93 25.17 -20.46 8.41
C ARG A 93 25.14 -19.59 9.68
N PRO A 94 24.01 -19.49 10.38
CA PRO A 94 23.92 -18.70 11.61
C PRO A 94 24.99 -19.08 12.64
N CYS A 95 25.23 -20.38 12.82
CA CYS A 95 26.25 -20.88 13.76
C CYS A 95 27.67 -20.44 13.42
N ASP A 96 28.01 -20.31 12.12
CA ASP A 96 29.33 -19.86 11.68
C ASP A 96 29.57 -18.39 12.04
N LEU A 97 28.48 -17.64 12.24
CA LEU A 97 28.49 -16.26 12.69
C LEU A 97 28.25 -16.13 14.20
N GLY A 98 28.24 -17.23 14.96
CA GLY A 98 28.00 -17.23 16.40
C GLY A 98 26.55 -16.91 16.80
N LEU A 99 25.59 -17.13 15.90
CA LEU A 99 24.15 -17.02 16.15
C LEU A 99 23.55 -18.40 16.44
N ALA A 100 22.42 -18.43 17.14
CA ALA A 100 21.75 -19.67 17.50
C ALA A 100 21.09 -20.33 16.28
N GLY A 101 21.21 -21.66 16.19
CA GLY A 101 20.55 -22.48 15.17
C GLY A 101 21.42 -22.78 13.94
N GLN A 102 20.92 -23.69 13.11
CA GLN A 102 21.61 -24.20 11.91
C GLN A 102 21.04 -23.61 10.60
N LEU A 103 19.86 -23.00 10.66
CA LEU A 103 19.14 -22.44 9.52
C LEU A 103 18.79 -20.98 9.79
N TRP A 104 18.82 -20.17 8.74
CA TRP A 104 18.39 -18.78 8.83
C TRP A 104 16.90 -18.69 9.14
N THR A 105 16.59 -18.11 10.30
CA THR A 105 15.25 -17.71 10.67
C THR A 105 15.13 -16.19 10.59
N ARG A 106 13.90 -15.67 10.50
CA ARG A 106 13.67 -14.22 10.53
C ARG A 106 14.27 -13.56 11.78
N ALA A 107 14.17 -14.21 12.94
CA ALA A 107 14.78 -13.73 14.18
C ALA A 107 16.31 -13.72 14.09
N GLY A 108 16.92 -14.79 13.59
CA GLY A 108 18.38 -14.87 13.43
C GLY A 108 18.95 -13.83 12.45
N VAL A 109 18.21 -13.49 11.39
CA VAL A 109 18.59 -12.36 10.51
C VAL A 109 18.48 -11.03 11.26
N GLY A 110 17.47 -10.86 12.12
CA GLY A 110 17.35 -9.71 13.01
C GLY A 110 18.55 -9.57 13.97
N ASP A 111 18.96 -10.68 14.60
CA ASP A 111 20.12 -10.73 15.50
C ASP A 111 21.43 -10.39 14.77
N LEU A 112 21.59 -10.86 13.53
CA LEU A 112 22.71 -10.48 12.68
C LEU A 112 22.74 -8.97 12.44
N ILE A 113 21.60 -8.38 12.08
CA ILE A 113 21.48 -6.94 11.82
C ILE A 113 21.79 -6.13 13.08
N ALA A 114 21.21 -6.50 14.22
CA ALA A 114 21.45 -5.85 15.50
C ALA A 114 22.94 -5.91 15.89
N ARG A 115 23.60 -7.05 15.65
CA ARG A 115 25.03 -7.24 15.97
C ARG A 115 25.96 -6.42 15.07
N VAL A 116 25.70 -6.38 13.76
CA VAL A 116 26.58 -5.71 12.79
C VAL A 116 26.35 -4.20 12.77
N TYR A 117 25.10 -3.75 12.90
CA TYR A 117 24.71 -2.35 12.71
C TYR A 117 24.28 -1.65 14.01
N ARG A 118 24.32 -2.33 15.18
CA ARG A 118 23.91 -1.79 16.49
C ARG A 118 22.51 -1.16 16.48
N VAL A 119 21.60 -1.79 15.75
CA VAL A 119 20.22 -1.38 15.62
C VAL A 119 19.42 -2.02 16.76
N GLY A 120 18.76 -1.19 17.57
CA GLY A 120 17.85 -1.60 18.65
C GLY A 120 16.43 -1.14 18.35
#